data_AF-A0A950CQ33-F1
#
_entry.id   AF-A0A950CQ33-F1
#
_cell.length_a   1.000
_cell.length_b   1.000
_cell.length_c   1.000
_cell.angle_alpha   90.00
_cell.angle_beta   90.00
_cell.angle_gamma   90.00
#
_symmetry.space_group_name_H-M   'P 1'
#
loop_
_entity.id
_entity.type
_entity.pdbx_description
1 polymer ?
#
loop_
_entity_poly.entity_id
_entity_poly.type
_entity_poly.pdbx_seq_one_letter_code
_entity_poly.pdbx_strand_id
1 'polypeptide(L)'
;MMPIKVENLCGAELALWVARALGEKSQVPNYFAQFHIHDRVCYTESGRQVVWTPHTNFLQAGPIISENGISVEYTAEWISPYTNDENIPPFWEACVGSDPFSVCRKCDLGLRDRDHYIYQTGETFLIAAMRAFVASVFGDFIPAVFP
;
A
#
# COMPACT_ATOMS: atom_id res chain seq x y z
N MET A 1 -14.14 9.81 -17.23
CA MET A 1 -12.84 9.13 -17.03
C MET A 1 -12.96 8.32 -15.74
N MET A 2 -12.65 7.02 -15.75
CA MET A 2 -12.90 6.15 -14.60
C MET A 2 -11.75 6.24 -13.59
N PRO A 3 -12.02 6.29 -12.26
CA PRO A 3 -10.97 6.27 -11.24
C PRO A 3 -10.18 4.95 -11.28
N ILE A 4 -8.92 4.99 -10.87
CA ILE A 4 -8.07 3.80 -10.76
C ILE A 4 -8.26 3.22 -9.36
N LYS A 5 -8.48 1.90 -9.28
CA LYS A 5 -8.55 1.19 -8.01
C LYS A 5 -7.14 0.89 -7.49
N VAL A 6 -6.87 1.20 -6.22
CA VAL A 6 -5.53 1.07 -5.61
C VAL A 6 -4.98 -0.36 -5.68
N GLU A 7 -5.86 -1.36 -5.59
CA GLU A 7 -5.49 -2.78 -5.72
C GLU A 7 -4.82 -3.13 -7.05
N ASN A 8 -5.00 -2.30 -8.09
CA ASN A 8 -4.44 -2.52 -9.42
C ASN A 8 -3.09 -1.80 -9.61
N LEU A 9 -2.65 -0.99 -8.65
CA LEU A 9 -1.38 -0.27 -8.75
C LEU A 9 -0.20 -1.23 -8.72
N CYS A 10 0.76 -1.06 -9.62
CA CYS A 10 1.99 -1.84 -9.65
C CYS A 10 3.18 -0.99 -10.14
N GLY A 11 4.39 -1.52 -9.96
CA GLY A 11 5.61 -0.95 -10.54
C GLY A 11 5.82 0.55 -10.22
N ALA A 12 6.14 1.32 -11.27
CA ALA A 12 6.43 2.74 -11.16
C ALA A 12 5.22 3.58 -10.75
N GLU A 13 4.01 3.17 -11.12
CA GLU A 13 2.78 3.87 -10.74
C GLU A 13 2.53 3.75 -9.23
N LEU A 14 2.69 2.55 -8.68
CA LEU A 14 2.63 2.33 -7.23
C LEU A 14 3.70 3.16 -6.51
N ALA A 15 4.93 3.19 -7.03
CA ALA A 15 6.01 3.99 -6.43
C ALA A 15 5.69 5.51 -6.40
N LEU A 16 5.10 6.05 -7.48
CA LEU A 16 4.67 7.45 -7.54
C LEU A 16 3.60 7.72 -6.47
N TRP A 17 2.56 6.88 -6.39
CA TRP A 17 1.47 7.11 -5.45
C TRP A 17 1.91 6.99 -3.99
N VAL A 18 2.88 6.14 -3.69
CA VAL A 18 3.54 6.11 -2.38
C VAL A 18 4.26 7.42 -2.09
N ALA A 19 5.01 7.97 -3.06
CA ALA A 19 5.68 9.26 -2.90
C ALA A 19 4.66 10.40 -2.65
N ARG A 20 3.54 10.41 -3.38
CA ARG A 20 2.44 11.37 -3.15
C ARG A 20 1.82 11.22 -1.77
N ALA A 21 1.53 9.98 -1.34
CA ALA A 21 0.96 9.70 -0.03
C ALA A 21 1.86 10.18 1.11
N LEU A 22 3.19 10.04 0.96
CA LEU A 22 4.17 10.59 1.90
C LEU A 22 4.16 12.12 1.93
N GLY A 23 4.06 12.77 0.78
CA GLY A 23 3.94 14.24 0.68
C GLY A 23 2.68 14.76 1.38
N GLU A 24 1.54 14.09 1.18
CA GLU A 24 0.28 14.46 1.83
C GLU A 24 0.34 14.28 3.36
N LYS A 25 0.84 13.12 3.83
CA LYS A 25 0.94 12.82 5.28
C LYS A 25 1.93 13.70 6.02
N SER A 26 3.05 14.05 5.40
CA SER A 26 4.07 14.87 6.05
C SER A 26 3.68 16.35 6.17
N GLN A 27 2.64 16.81 5.44
CA GLN A 27 2.33 18.24 5.25
C GLN A 27 3.54 19.07 4.80
N VAL A 28 4.61 18.42 4.34
CA VAL A 28 5.80 19.07 3.79
C VAL A 28 5.59 19.11 2.29
N PRO A 29 5.34 20.28 1.68
CA PRO A 29 4.90 20.39 0.29
C PRO A 29 5.92 19.86 -0.76
N ASN A 30 7.10 19.38 -0.37
CA ASN A 30 8.23 19.17 -1.29
C ASN A 30 9.06 17.89 -1.08
N TYR A 31 8.63 16.90 -0.28
CA TYR A 31 9.46 15.70 -0.07
C TYR A 31 9.73 14.92 -1.38
N PHE A 32 8.88 15.12 -2.39
CA PHE A 32 9.03 14.59 -3.74
C PHE A 32 8.69 15.67 -4.78
N ALA A 33 9.49 16.75 -4.82
CA ALA A 33 9.22 17.92 -5.65
C ALA A 33 9.03 17.60 -7.17
N GLN A 34 9.65 16.52 -7.67
CA GLN A 34 9.47 16.02 -9.05
C GLN A 34 9.64 14.49 -9.07
N PHE A 35 8.63 13.75 -9.52
CA PHE A 35 8.74 12.31 -9.79
C PHE A 35 8.49 12.02 -11.26
N HIS A 36 9.49 11.47 -11.95
CA HIS A 36 9.34 11.02 -13.32
C HIS A 36 9.08 9.51 -13.35
N ILE A 37 7.88 9.11 -13.77
CA ILE A 37 7.43 7.70 -13.80
C ILE A 37 8.37 6.84 -14.65
N HIS A 38 8.86 7.39 -15.77
CA HIS A 38 9.76 6.68 -16.68
C HIS A 38 11.11 6.34 -16.03
N ASP A 39 11.63 7.23 -15.19
CA ASP A 39 12.97 7.08 -14.62
C ASP A 39 12.96 6.47 -13.22
N ARG A 40 11.78 6.34 -12.57
CA ARG A 40 11.62 5.89 -11.17
C ARG A 40 12.51 6.66 -10.20
N VAL A 41 12.64 7.95 -10.45
CA VAL A 41 13.58 8.82 -9.77
C VAL A 41 12.81 9.80 -8.91
N CYS A 42 13.17 9.83 -7.64
CA CYS A 42 12.81 10.87 -6.67
C CYS A 42 14.01 11.77 -6.41
N TYR A 43 13.73 13.00 -5.99
CA TYR A 43 14.74 13.90 -5.44
C TYR A 43 14.53 14.07 -3.93
N THR A 44 15.61 14.00 -3.16
CA THR A 44 15.59 14.32 -1.72
C THR A 44 15.50 15.83 -1.50
N GLU A 45 15.29 16.27 -0.25
CA GLU A 45 15.34 17.68 0.15
C GLU A 45 16.68 18.36 -0.21
N SER A 46 17.78 17.60 -0.22
CA SER A 46 19.10 18.05 -0.64
C SER A 46 19.31 18.11 -2.16
N GLY A 47 18.26 17.83 -2.95
CA GLY A 47 18.32 17.78 -4.42
C GLY A 47 19.02 16.54 -4.98
N ARG A 48 19.32 15.54 -4.14
CA ARG A 48 19.99 14.31 -4.58
C ARG A 48 19.00 13.38 -5.25
N GLN A 49 19.37 12.91 -6.43
CA GLN A 49 18.64 11.88 -7.15
C GLN A 49 18.73 10.54 -6.44
N VAL A 50 17.58 9.90 -6.21
CA VAL A 50 17.48 8.57 -5.60
C VAL A 50 16.54 7.71 -6.43
N VAL A 51 16.98 6.51 -6.78
CA VAL A 51 16.12 5.49 -7.39
C VAL A 51 15.06 5.09 -6.38
N TRP A 52 13.80 5.29 -6.70
CA TRP A 52 12.67 5.10 -5.80
C TRP A 52 11.79 3.94 -6.25
N THR A 53 11.88 2.86 -5.49
CA THR A 53 11.20 1.59 -5.74
C THR A 53 10.76 0.96 -4.42
N PRO A 54 9.91 1.62 -3.62
CA PRO A 54 9.51 1.11 -2.30
C PRO A 54 8.75 -0.22 -2.42
N HIS A 55 8.10 -0.48 -3.54
CA HIS A 55 7.42 -1.75 -3.84
C HIS A 55 8.39 -2.94 -4.08
N THR A 56 9.70 -2.72 -4.18
CA THR A 56 10.73 -3.78 -4.29
C THR A 56 11.94 -3.58 -3.36
N ASN A 57 12.03 -2.47 -2.64
CA ASN A 57 13.19 -2.12 -1.81
C ASN A 57 12.79 -1.92 -0.34
N PHE A 58 13.18 -2.87 0.51
CA PHE A 58 12.93 -2.82 1.95
C PHE A 58 13.59 -1.63 2.66
N LEU A 59 14.72 -1.11 2.19
CA LEU A 59 15.34 0.07 2.80
C LEU A 59 14.47 1.32 2.65
N GLN A 60 13.61 1.35 1.63
CA GLN A 60 12.67 2.46 1.39
C GLN A 60 11.31 2.20 2.03
N ALA A 61 10.80 0.98 1.94
CA ALA A 61 9.50 0.63 2.48
C ALA A 61 9.48 0.33 3.99
N GLY A 62 10.60 -0.14 4.55
CA GLY A 62 10.71 -0.47 5.98
C GLY A 62 10.27 0.67 6.90
N PRO A 63 10.84 1.88 6.75
CA PRO A 63 10.39 3.06 7.50
C PRO A 63 8.90 3.36 7.32
N ILE A 64 8.40 3.30 6.09
CA ILE A 64 6.98 3.55 5.78
C ILE A 64 6.08 2.56 6.55
N ILE A 65 6.45 1.28 6.55
CA ILE A 65 5.72 0.20 7.23
C ILE A 65 5.69 0.44 8.74
N SER A 66 6.85 0.66 9.36
CA SER A 66 6.94 0.85 10.81
C SER A 66 6.28 2.14 11.29
N GLU A 67 6.44 3.24 10.57
CA GLU A 67 5.93 4.55 10.99
C GLU A 67 4.42 4.68 10.79
N ASN A 68 3.84 3.90 9.88
CA ASN A 68 2.40 3.92 9.59
C ASN A 68 1.63 2.74 10.19
N GLY A 69 2.29 1.92 11.02
CA GLY A 69 1.65 0.77 11.66
C GLY A 69 1.08 -0.24 10.66
N ILE A 70 1.77 -0.44 9.53
CA ILE A 70 1.33 -1.39 8.50
C ILE A 70 1.65 -2.80 8.99
N SER A 71 0.62 -3.62 9.17
CA SER A 71 0.79 -5.06 9.39
C SER A 71 0.68 -5.78 8.06
N VAL A 72 1.51 -6.80 7.84
CA VAL A 72 1.52 -7.59 6.61
C VAL A 72 1.60 -9.07 6.97
N GLU A 73 0.72 -9.87 6.39
CA GLU A 73 0.59 -11.30 6.63
C GLU A 73 0.65 -12.07 5.31
N TYR A 74 1.24 -13.26 5.34
CA TYR A 74 1.27 -14.17 4.19
C TYR A 74 0.08 -15.11 4.26
N THR A 75 -0.77 -15.06 3.24
CA THR A 75 -1.99 -15.87 3.19
C THR A 75 -1.81 -16.97 2.15
N ALA A 76 -1.48 -18.17 2.64
CA ALA A 76 -1.26 -19.35 1.80
C ALA A 76 -2.53 -20.16 1.52
N GLU A 77 -3.56 -20.03 2.37
CA GLU A 77 -4.71 -20.93 2.40
C GLU A 77 -6.01 -20.14 2.59
N TRP A 78 -6.39 -19.35 1.57
CA TRP A 78 -7.72 -18.73 1.57
C TRP A 78 -8.70 -19.60 0.80
N ILE A 79 -9.40 -20.49 1.51
CA ILE A 79 -10.69 -21.00 1.04
C ILE A 79 -11.66 -19.83 1.13
N SER A 80 -11.89 -19.16 0.00
CA SER A 80 -12.87 -18.10 -0.05
C SER A 80 -14.25 -18.67 0.29
N PRO A 81 -14.97 -18.12 1.29
CA PRO A 81 -16.34 -18.55 1.56
C PRO A 81 -17.31 -18.14 0.44
N TYR A 82 -16.84 -17.37 -0.56
CA TYR A 82 -17.61 -16.86 -1.68
C TYR A 82 -17.21 -17.47 -3.02
N THR A 83 -16.06 -18.16 -3.09
CA THR A 83 -15.59 -18.82 -4.30
C THR A 83 -15.00 -20.16 -3.91
N ASN A 84 -15.60 -21.25 -4.39
CA ASN A 84 -15.10 -22.61 -4.22
C ASN A 84 -13.84 -22.88 -5.08
N ASP A 85 -13.04 -21.83 -5.32
CA ASP A 85 -11.88 -21.88 -6.20
C ASP A 85 -10.67 -22.29 -5.37
N GLU A 86 -10.33 -23.57 -5.45
CA GLU A 86 -9.17 -24.16 -4.78
C GLU A 86 -7.82 -23.70 -5.38
N ASN A 87 -7.83 -22.88 -6.44
CA ASN A 87 -6.64 -22.44 -7.16
C ASN A 87 -6.30 -20.95 -6.99
N ILE A 88 -6.79 -20.28 -5.95
CA ILE A 88 -6.35 -18.91 -5.67
C ILE A 88 -4.86 -18.97 -5.28
N PRO A 89 -3.95 -18.36 -6.08
CA PRO A 89 -2.53 -18.36 -5.74
C PRO A 89 -2.31 -17.64 -4.41
N PRO A 90 -1.30 -18.03 -3.63
CA PRO A 90 -0.99 -17.36 -2.38
C PRO A 90 -0.70 -15.88 -2.63
N PHE A 91 -1.17 -15.03 -1.74
CA PHE A 91 -0.96 -13.58 -1.82
C PHE A 91 -0.61 -13.02 -0.44
N TRP A 92 -0.04 -11.82 -0.45
CA TRP A 92 0.22 -11.05 0.76
C TRP A 92 -0.96 -10.14 1.04
N GLU A 93 -1.35 -10.09 2.31
CA GLU A 93 -2.37 -9.18 2.82
C GLU A 93 -1.70 -8.13 3.69
N ALA A 94 -2.04 -6.86 3.51
CA ALA A 94 -1.57 -5.78 4.35
C ALA A 94 -2.73 -4.95 4.87
N CYS A 95 -2.62 -4.47 6.11
CA CYS A 95 -3.62 -3.61 6.73
C CYS A 95 -3.00 -2.40 7.45
N VAL A 96 -3.76 -1.31 7.48
CA VAL A 96 -3.50 -0.10 8.28
C VAL A 96 -4.67 0.11 9.25
N GLY A 97 -4.39 0.26 10.55
CA GLY A 97 -5.41 0.50 11.58
C GLY A 97 -4.84 0.70 12.99
N SER A 98 -5.68 1.16 13.92
CA SER A 98 -5.29 1.69 15.24
C SER A 98 -4.87 0.66 16.29
N ASP A 99 -4.84 -0.63 15.97
CA ASP A 99 -4.27 -1.67 16.83
C ASP A 99 -3.70 -2.82 15.98
N PRO A 100 -2.36 -2.98 15.92
CA PRO A 100 -1.71 -4.07 15.20
C PRO A 100 -1.77 -5.42 15.95
N PHE A 101 -2.22 -5.43 17.21
CA PHE A 101 -2.35 -6.63 18.06
C PHE A 101 -3.80 -7.06 18.31
N SER A 102 -4.81 -6.24 17.98
CA SER A 102 -6.17 -6.72 17.75
C SER A 102 -6.17 -7.49 16.44
N VAL A 103 -5.63 -8.69 16.54
CA VAL A 103 -5.34 -9.60 15.46
C VAL A 103 -6.53 -9.60 14.50
N CYS A 104 -6.24 -9.51 13.21
CA CYS A 104 -7.10 -10.06 12.16
C CYS A 104 -7.18 -11.60 12.31
N ARG A 105 -7.34 -12.09 13.55
CA ARG A 105 -7.81 -13.43 13.82
C ARG A 105 -9.27 -13.35 13.45
N LYS A 106 -9.67 -14.10 12.43
CA LYS A 106 -11.05 -14.59 12.34
C LYS A 106 -11.37 -15.39 13.62
N CYS A 107 -11.56 -14.76 14.78
CA CYS A 107 -11.91 -15.45 16.02
C CYS A 107 -12.79 -14.54 16.90
N ASP A 108 -14.08 -14.89 16.95
CA ASP A 108 -14.82 -15.18 18.19
C ASP A 108 -16.05 -14.35 18.59
N LEU A 109 -16.43 -13.26 17.91
CA LEU A 109 -17.68 -12.56 18.30
C LEU A 109 -18.61 -12.06 17.19
N GLY A 110 -18.40 -12.43 15.92
CA GLY A 110 -19.39 -12.14 14.87
C GLY A 110 -19.70 -10.65 14.62
N LEU A 111 -18.92 -9.73 15.20
CA LEU A 111 -19.05 -8.30 14.99
C LEU A 111 -18.13 -7.90 13.85
N ARG A 112 -18.71 -7.82 12.66
CA ARG A 112 -18.08 -7.27 11.46
C ARG A 112 -18.00 -5.74 11.62
N ASP A 113 -17.03 -5.26 12.37
CA ASP A 113 -16.64 -3.85 12.29
C ASP A 113 -15.40 -3.76 11.38
N ARG A 114 -15.62 -4.07 10.10
CA ARG A 114 -14.57 -3.94 9.05
C ARG A 114 -14.32 -2.48 8.67
N ASP A 115 -15.05 -1.54 9.27
CA ASP A 115 -15.10 -0.15 8.84
C ASP A 115 -13.87 0.67 9.30
N HIS A 116 -12.98 0.08 10.11
CA HIS A 116 -11.82 0.77 10.69
C HIS A 116 -10.45 0.36 10.16
N TYR A 117 -10.38 -0.65 9.27
CA TYR A 117 -9.11 -1.15 8.74
C TYR A 117 -9.06 -1.07 7.23
N ILE A 118 -7.95 -0.54 6.71
CA ILE A 118 -7.73 -0.41 5.27
C ILE A 118 -6.90 -1.60 4.82
N TYR A 119 -7.51 -2.46 4.00
CA TYR A 119 -6.92 -3.71 3.55
C TYR A 119 -6.55 -3.66 2.08
N GLN A 120 -5.37 -4.17 1.74
CA GLN A 120 -4.94 -4.36 0.36
C GLN A 120 -4.16 -5.65 0.21
N THR A 121 -4.20 -6.23 -0.99
CA THR A 121 -3.48 -7.45 -1.34
C THR A 121 -2.38 -7.17 -2.35
N GLY A 122 -1.42 -8.09 -2.44
CA GLY A 122 -0.34 -8.00 -3.42
C GLY A 122 0.36 -9.33 -3.65
N GLU A 123 0.99 -9.45 -4.81
CA GLU A 123 1.82 -10.62 -5.16
C GLU A 123 3.07 -10.72 -4.30
N THR A 124 3.51 -9.60 -3.71
CA THR A 124 4.64 -9.55 -2.79
C THR A 124 4.29 -8.77 -1.53
N PHE A 125 5.02 -9.06 -0.45
CA PHE A 125 4.94 -8.36 0.83
C PHE A 125 4.94 -6.83 0.65
N LEU A 126 5.88 -6.32 -0.15
CA LEU A 126 6.06 -4.88 -0.36
C LEU A 126 4.95 -4.28 -1.23
N ILE A 127 4.45 -5.01 -2.22
CA ILE A 127 3.32 -4.53 -3.04
C ILE A 127 2.07 -4.40 -2.17
N ALA A 128 1.75 -5.41 -1.36
CA ALA A 128 0.61 -5.35 -0.44
C ALA A 128 0.73 -4.17 0.53
N ALA A 129 1.88 -4.04 1.19
CA ALA A 129 2.15 -2.94 2.12
C ALA A 129 2.01 -1.55 1.47
N MET A 130 2.62 -1.35 0.29
CA MET A 130 2.58 -0.06 -0.39
C MET A 130 1.16 0.29 -0.87
N ARG A 131 0.38 -0.69 -1.32
CA ARG A 131 -1.04 -0.47 -1.66
C ARG A 131 -1.83 -0.08 -0.43
N ALA A 132 -1.67 -0.79 0.69
CA ALA A 132 -2.36 -0.48 1.95
C ALA A 132 -2.01 0.94 2.43
N PHE A 133 -0.74 1.34 2.30
CA PHE A 133 -0.31 2.70 2.60
C PHE A 133 -1.01 3.75 1.73
N VAL A 134 -1.02 3.56 0.41
CA VAL A 134 -1.69 4.49 -0.53
C VAL A 134 -3.18 4.58 -0.23
N ALA A 135 -3.84 3.44 -0.03
CA ALA A 135 -5.25 3.39 0.34
C ALA A 135 -5.52 4.09 1.69
N SER A 136 -4.55 4.06 2.63
CA SER A 136 -4.69 4.77 3.91
C SER A 136 -4.74 6.29 3.81
N VAL A 137 -4.25 6.84 2.70
CA VAL A 137 -4.22 8.29 2.48
C VAL A 137 -5.32 8.73 1.52
N PHE A 138 -5.56 7.96 0.45
CA PHE A 138 -6.45 8.37 -0.63
C PHE A 138 -7.74 7.55 -0.73
N GLY A 139 -7.90 6.49 0.08
CA GLY A 139 -8.98 5.51 -0.06
C GLY A 139 -8.75 4.52 -1.21
N ASP A 140 -9.76 3.74 -1.54
CA ASP A 140 -9.64 2.64 -2.52
C ASP A 140 -9.51 3.11 -3.98
N PHE A 141 -9.83 4.38 -4.24
CA PHE A 141 -9.90 4.94 -5.59
C PHE A 141 -9.11 6.24 -5.68
N ILE A 142 -8.21 6.29 -6.67
CA ILE A 142 -7.38 7.46 -6.98
C ILE A 142 -7.76 8.03 -8.36
N PRO A 143 -7.49 9.32 -8.61
CA PRO A 143 -7.70 9.93 -9.91
C PRO A 143 -6.89 9.24 -11.01
N ALA A 144 -7.50 9.04 -12.18
CA ALA A 144 -6.82 8.46 -13.35
C ALA A 144 -5.88 9.43 -14.09
N VAL A 145 -5.82 10.69 -13.66
CA VAL A 145 -5.05 11.74 -14.32
C VAL A 145 -3.73 11.94 -13.57
N PHE A 146 -2.63 11.83 -14.30
CA PHE A 146 -1.33 12.34 -13.87
C PHE A 146 -1.27 13.85 -14.20
N PRO A 147 -1.25 14.76 -13.21
CA PRO A 147 -0.80 16.14 -13.47
C PRO A 147 0.68 16.15 -13.83
#